data_AF-A0A1E7F016-F1
#
_entry.id   AF-A0A1E7F016-F1
#
_cell.length_a   1.000
_cell.length_b   1.000
_cell.length_c   1.000
_cell.angle_alpha   90.00
_cell.angle_beta   90.00
_cell.angle_gamma   90.00
#
_symmetry.space_group_name_H-M   'P 1'
#
loop_
_entity.id
_entity.type
_entity.pdbx_description
1 polymer ?
#
loop_
_entity_poly.entity_id
_entity_poly.type
_entity_poly.pdbx_seq_one_letter_code
_entity_poly.pdbx_strand_id
1 'polypeptide(L)'
;MNYRRFPITAYLSSKRRSERKTNTGQTKTGLSDNSSSSSSSSSNRNNSAATATTSEVVSSSSQAASASATTTTSRKTTTPPPPPPPPPPPATTTTTTTTASSWTATKFPPDQCTKEQLDATLIQLPDSLQCSRSWSKDCSYRVKTTGCQNPILAREFYASKTSSAFNNKDDQQPFIGVVLGWDGNDIPIDMLYVGSTLNPKYQSAKYKWNELLDKQDDSCRSNILSSSSSNDATTYRKAQTYVVNWDNLSSSKKNPAFNLIDLKNQPNDLKINDNDMIAYKINTYDYLGKKDAFTKLLLDNDGSKNQLQRQQPIHYLDMQRGEGLDYTILTELIPTLLTQVRFLKFEYNKEGSWKHQSLRTLLSFLKNDIESNSFICYWSGSNSNTLSTTDNNSLWRITDCFLNHYEQQQYARIQCVSSTHNDVKQLALQMEQKFLHTIYHIK
;
A
#
# COMPACT_ATOMS: atom_id res chain seq x y z
N MET A 1 -17.73 -19.49 -33.64
CA MET A 1 -16.85 -18.32 -33.91
C MET A 1 -15.41 -18.78 -33.81
N ASN A 2 -14.71 -18.84 -34.94
CA ASN A 2 -13.34 -19.35 -35.04
C ASN A 2 -12.33 -18.26 -34.64
N TYR A 3 -11.65 -18.42 -33.51
CA TYR A 3 -10.53 -17.55 -33.13
C TYR A 3 -9.28 -17.92 -33.94
N ARG A 4 -8.89 -17.02 -34.85
CA ARG A 4 -7.58 -17.06 -35.51
C ARG A 4 -6.50 -16.65 -34.49
N ARG A 5 -5.55 -17.55 -34.23
CA ARG A 5 -4.31 -17.26 -33.52
C ARG A 5 -3.41 -16.39 -34.41
N PHE A 6 -3.01 -15.22 -33.92
CA PHE A 6 -1.91 -14.45 -34.49
C PHE A 6 -0.58 -14.91 -33.86
N PRO A 7 0.47 -15.18 -34.64
CA PRO A 7 1.79 -15.47 -34.09
C PRO A 7 2.46 -14.17 -33.61
N ILE A 8 3.00 -14.23 -32.39
CA ILE A 8 3.87 -13.20 -31.83
C ILE A 8 5.26 -13.39 -32.45
N THR A 9 5.65 -12.49 -33.35
CA THR A 9 6.99 -12.45 -33.92
C THR A 9 7.96 -11.83 -32.92
N ALA A 10 8.87 -12.63 -32.37
CA ALA A 10 9.98 -12.16 -31.56
C ALA A 10 10.97 -11.40 -32.45
N TYR A 11 11.14 -10.09 -32.23
CA TYR A 11 12.13 -9.28 -32.92
C TYR A 11 13.40 -9.17 -32.07
N LEU A 12 14.43 -9.95 -32.42
CA LEU A 12 15.79 -9.80 -31.90
C LEU A 12 16.46 -8.59 -32.55
N SER A 13 16.54 -7.47 -31.83
CA SER A 13 17.27 -6.28 -32.27
C SER A 13 18.77 -6.41 -32.00
N SER A 14 19.52 -6.75 -33.04
CA SER A 14 20.98 -6.70 -33.10
C SER A 14 21.50 -5.28 -32.87
N LYS A 15 22.11 -5.01 -31.71
CA LYS A 15 22.78 -3.74 -31.39
C LYS A 15 24.20 -3.75 -31.96
N ARG A 16 24.42 -3.07 -33.09
CA ARG A 16 25.76 -2.78 -33.64
C ARG A 16 26.50 -1.80 -32.72
N ARG A 17 27.68 -2.22 -32.29
CA ARG A 17 28.66 -1.46 -31.51
C ARG A 17 29.44 -0.54 -32.47
N SER A 18 29.32 0.78 -32.29
CA SER A 18 30.16 1.77 -32.98
C SER A 18 31.27 2.19 -32.03
N GLU A 19 32.48 1.70 -32.27
CA GLU A 19 33.70 2.17 -31.63
C GLU A 19 34.03 3.58 -32.14
N ARG A 20 34.15 4.55 -31.23
CA ARG A 20 34.76 5.85 -31.53
C ARG A 20 36.04 5.96 -30.71
N LYS A 21 37.17 5.81 -31.42
CA LYS A 21 38.53 6.07 -30.93
C LYS A 21 38.69 7.56 -30.64
N THR A 22 39.19 7.89 -29.46
CA THR A 22 39.88 9.16 -29.20
C THR A 22 41.24 8.83 -28.58
N ASN A 23 42.28 9.10 -29.37
CA ASN A 23 43.68 9.16 -28.97
C ASN A 23 43.94 10.48 -28.24
N THR A 24 44.52 10.42 -27.04
CA THR A 24 45.44 11.48 -26.59
C THR A 24 46.32 11.00 -25.43
N GLY A 25 47.64 11.21 -25.59
CA GLY A 25 48.51 11.63 -24.49
C GLY A 25 49.23 10.54 -23.70
N GLN A 26 50.43 10.18 -24.18
CA GLN A 26 51.48 9.53 -23.39
C GLN A 26 51.95 10.44 -22.23
N THR A 27 52.14 9.86 -21.06
CA THR A 27 53.35 10.10 -20.24
C THR A 27 53.74 8.85 -19.48
N LYS A 28 55.05 8.68 -19.40
CA LYS A 28 55.85 7.49 -19.11
C LYS A 28 56.39 7.62 -17.68
N THR A 29 56.36 6.52 -16.91
CA THR A 29 57.37 5.98 -15.95
C THR A 29 56.63 5.13 -14.89
N GLY A 30 56.95 3.83 -14.77
CA GLY A 30 57.77 3.37 -13.66
C GLY A 30 57.47 1.91 -13.30
N LEU A 31 58.45 1.05 -13.60
CA LEU A 31 58.83 -0.25 -13.02
C LEU A 31 58.00 -0.83 -11.84
N SER A 32 57.58 -2.09 -11.94
CA SER A 32 58.21 -3.27 -11.26
C SER A 32 57.25 -4.46 -11.06
N ASP A 33 57.66 -5.57 -11.69
CA ASP A 33 57.68 -7.00 -11.31
C ASP A 33 56.58 -7.70 -10.48
N ASN A 34 56.23 -8.88 -11.04
CA ASN A 34 55.99 -10.17 -10.39
C ASN A 34 55.06 -10.24 -9.18
N SER A 35 53.97 -11.00 -9.32
CA SER A 35 53.96 -12.40 -8.82
C SER A 35 52.66 -13.12 -9.17
N SER A 36 52.85 -14.31 -9.72
CA SER A 36 51.87 -15.37 -9.84
C SER A 36 51.59 -15.99 -8.47
N SER A 37 50.32 -16.29 -8.18
CA SER A 37 49.97 -17.41 -7.30
C SER A 37 48.54 -17.88 -7.56
N SER A 38 48.49 -19.09 -8.08
CA SER A 38 47.37 -20.02 -8.03
C SER A 38 47.24 -20.59 -6.62
N SER A 39 46.02 -20.69 -6.09
CA SER A 39 45.70 -21.66 -5.04
C SER A 39 44.23 -22.07 -5.09
N SER A 40 44.06 -23.34 -5.43
CA SER A 40 42.92 -24.21 -5.19
C SER A 40 42.59 -24.29 -3.69
N SER A 41 41.30 -24.38 -3.35
CA SER A 41 40.87 -24.78 -2.00
C SER A 41 39.65 -25.70 -2.09
N SER A 42 39.92 -26.95 -1.78
CA SER A 42 39.04 -28.09 -1.54
C SER A 42 38.12 -27.82 -0.35
N SER A 43 36.83 -28.12 -0.48
CA SER A 43 35.86 -28.12 0.63
C SER A 43 35.66 -29.56 1.13
N ASN A 44 36.20 -29.84 2.32
CA ASN A 44 35.87 -31.01 3.12
C ASN A 44 34.46 -30.87 3.70
N ARG A 45 33.60 -31.86 3.44
CA ARG A 45 32.33 -32.07 4.16
C ARG A 45 32.58 -33.09 5.27
N ASN A 46 32.38 -32.68 6.52
CA ASN A 46 32.20 -33.61 7.63
C ASN A 46 30.78 -33.45 8.21
N ASN A 47 30.05 -34.57 8.15
CA ASN A 47 28.88 -34.88 8.95
C ASN A 47 29.23 -34.84 10.43
N SER A 48 28.28 -34.45 11.28
CA SER A 48 28.03 -35.13 12.56
C SER A 48 26.62 -34.83 13.07
N ALA A 49 25.98 -35.91 13.52
CA ALA A 49 24.62 -35.99 13.95
C ALA A 49 24.47 -35.78 15.47
N ALA A 50 23.23 -35.43 15.84
CA ALA A 50 22.47 -35.80 17.05
C ALA A 50 23.19 -35.90 18.40
N THR A 51 22.70 -35.14 19.39
CA THR A 51 22.47 -35.69 20.73
C THR A 51 21.30 -34.96 21.40
N ALA A 52 20.31 -35.74 21.81
CA ALA A 52 19.20 -35.33 22.66
C ALA A 52 19.64 -35.41 24.12
N THR A 53 19.26 -34.43 24.93
CA THR A 53 19.41 -34.50 26.39
C THR A 53 18.13 -33.99 27.04
N THR A 54 17.39 -34.92 27.64
CA THR A 54 16.33 -34.71 28.62
C THR A 54 16.95 -34.40 29.99
N SER A 55 16.41 -33.40 30.69
CA SER A 55 16.43 -33.33 32.16
C SER A 55 15.18 -32.61 32.66
N GLU A 56 14.36 -33.34 33.41
CA GLU A 56 13.44 -32.81 34.41
C GLU A 56 14.23 -32.17 35.57
N VAL A 57 13.57 -31.30 36.36
CA VAL A 57 13.60 -31.28 37.84
C VAL A 57 12.83 -30.05 38.38
N VAL A 58 11.75 -30.37 39.09
CA VAL A 58 11.30 -29.87 40.42
C VAL A 58 10.95 -28.39 40.65
N SER A 59 9.66 -28.22 40.98
CA SER A 59 8.99 -27.37 41.96
C SER A 59 9.80 -26.39 42.83
N SER A 60 9.25 -25.18 43.03
CA SER A 60 8.92 -24.68 44.38
C SER A 60 8.13 -23.36 44.36
N SER A 61 7.20 -23.30 45.29
CA SER A 61 6.28 -22.23 45.67
C SER A 61 6.96 -21.14 46.52
N SER A 62 6.46 -19.90 46.46
CA SER A 62 6.32 -19.03 47.65
C SER A 62 5.48 -17.77 47.38
N GLN A 63 4.88 -17.30 48.48
CA GLN A 63 3.79 -16.34 48.65
C GLN A 63 4.26 -14.87 48.76
N ALA A 64 3.24 -14.00 48.70
CA ALA A 64 3.02 -12.77 49.48
C ALA A 64 3.80 -11.50 49.12
N ALA A 65 3.07 -10.42 48.83
CA ALA A 65 2.79 -9.36 49.82
C ALA A 65 1.86 -8.30 49.23
N SER A 66 0.72 -8.08 49.90
CA SER A 66 -0.15 -6.92 49.71
C SER A 66 0.40 -5.74 50.51
N ALA A 67 0.57 -4.59 49.87
CA ALA A 67 0.84 -3.32 50.54
C ALA A 67 -0.35 -2.37 50.35
N SER A 68 -0.98 -2.03 51.47
CA SER A 68 -2.08 -1.08 51.59
C SER A 68 -1.49 0.31 51.83
N ALA A 69 -1.88 1.31 51.05
CA ALA A 69 -1.41 2.69 51.19
C ALA A 69 -2.54 3.61 51.67
N THR A 70 -2.37 4.09 52.91
CA THR A 70 -3.20 5.09 53.59
C THR A 70 -2.98 6.47 52.96
N THR A 71 -4.05 7.13 52.51
CA THR A 71 -4.01 8.52 52.02
C THR A 71 -4.59 9.48 53.06
N THR A 72 -3.74 10.41 53.50
CA THR A 72 -4.04 11.49 54.44
C THR A 72 -4.87 12.59 53.76
N THR A 73 -6.03 12.92 54.30
CA THR A 73 -6.92 13.97 53.79
C THR A 73 -6.63 15.29 54.52
N SER A 74 -6.07 16.27 53.83
CA SER A 74 -5.90 17.65 54.33
C SER A 74 -7.03 18.53 53.80
N ARG A 75 -7.95 18.92 54.69
CA ARG A 75 -9.12 19.77 54.42
C ARG A 75 -8.69 21.24 54.42
N LYS A 76 -8.60 21.87 53.25
CA LYS A 76 -8.37 23.31 53.10
C LYS A 76 -9.70 24.00 52.81
N THR A 77 -10.15 24.82 53.76
CA THR A 77 -11.37 25.61 53.66
C THR A 77 -11.09 26.85 52.82
N THR A 78 -11.68 26.94 51.63
CA THR A 78 -11.65 28.15 50.79
C THR A 78 -13.08 28.59 50.48
N THR A 79 -13.31 29.88 50.65
CA THR A 79 -14.56 30.60 50.36
C THR A 79 -15.01 30.43 48.90
N PRO A 80 -16.33 30.39 48.63
CA PRO A 80 -16.84 30.14 47.29
C PRO A 80 -16.63 31.35 46.37
N PRO A 81 -16.16 31.15 45.12
CA PRO A 81 -16.11 32.19 44.11
C PRO A 81 -17.51 32.56 43.59
N PRO A 82 -17.68 33.79 43.04
CA PRO A 82 -18.95 34.24 42.48
C PRO A 82 -19.40 33.36 41.29
N PRO A 83 -20.72 33.26 41.04
CA PRO A 83 -21.26 32.42 39.97
C PRO A 83 -20.75 32.87 38.60
N PRO A 84 -20.36 31.93 37.72
CA PRO A 84 -19.91 32.26 36.38
C PRO A 84 -21.06 32.87 35.56
N PRO A 85 -20.75 33.79 34.61
CA PRO A 85 -21.74 34.34 33.70
C PRO A 85 -22.42 33.23 32.89
N PRO A 86 -23.71 33.39 32.54
CA PRO A 86 -24.45 32.40 31.77
C PRO A 86 -23.76 32.17 30.41
N PRO A 87 -23.62 30.90 29.97
CA PRO A 87 -22.98 30.58 28.70
C PRO A 87 -23.74 31.23 27.54
N PRO A 88 -23.03 31.73 26.51
CA PRO A 88 -23.66 32.26 25.31
C PRO A 88 -24.52 31.17 24.66
N PRO A 89 -25.67 31.54 24.05
CA PRO A 89 -26.54 30.58 23.37
C PRO A 89 -25.74 29.82 22.30
N PRO A 90 -25.91 28.49 22.18
CA PRO A 90 -25.17 27.69 21.21
C PRO A 90 -25.37 28.28 19.82
N ALA A 91 -24.27 28.57 19.13
CA ALA A 91 -24.32 28.93 17.73
C ALA A 91 -25.04 27.81 16.97
N THR A 92 -26.12 28.16 16.27
CA THR A 92 -26.90 27.24 15.45
C THR A 92 -26.05 26.81 14.26
N THR A 93 -25.20 25.80 14.46
CA THR A 93 -24.47 25.16 13.38
C THR A 93 -25.48 24.36 12.57
N THR A 94 -25.90 24.91 11.43
CA THR A 94 -26.72 24.21 10.44
C THR A 94 -25.90 23.04 9.91
N THR A 95 -25.94 21.93 10.64
CA THR A 95 -25.35 20.67 10.21
C THR A 95 -26.30 20.16 9.16
N THR A 96 -25.95 20.35 7.89
CA THR A 96 -26.65 19.72 6.77
C THR A 96 -26.42 18.22 6.93
N THR A 97 -27.26 17.59 7.75
CA THR A 97 -27.37 16.14 7.81
C THR A 97 -27.98 15.75 6.47
N THR A 98 -27.11 15.56 5.48
CA THR A 98 -27.46 14.85 4.26
C THR A 98 -27.81 13.45 4.72
N THR A 99 -29.09 13.27 5.05
CA THR A 99 -29.66 11.99 5.38
C THR A 99 -29.32 11.12 4.18
N ALA A 100 -28.62 10.01 4.44
CA ALA A 100 -28.37 8.96 3.47
C ALA A 100 -29.72 8.34 3.09
N SER A 101 -30.54 9.13 2.41
CA SER A 101 -31.86 8.79 1.91
C SER A 101 -31.66 7.60 0.99
N SER A 102 -32.32 6.51 1.37
CA SER A 102 -32.38 5.22 0.71
C SER A 102 -31.69 5.17 -0.65
N TRP A 103 -30.43 4.72 -0.66
CA TRP A 103 -29.80 4.19 -1.86
C TRP A 103 -30.57 2.92 -2.24
N THR A 104 -31.69 3.09 -2.91
CA THR A 104 -32.45 2.01 -3.55
C THR A 104 -31.50 1.27 -4.49
N ALA A 105 -31.70 -0.04 -4.64
CA ALA A 105 -30.81 -1.04 -5.24
C ALA A 105 -30.37 -0.83 -6.71
N THR A 106 -30.43 0.39 -7.24
CA THR A 106 -29.69 0.79 -8.43
C THR A 106 -28.20 0.74 -8.11
N LYS A 107 -27.48 -0.15 -8.82
CA LYS A 107 -26.03 -0.41 -8.79
C LYS A 107 -25.20 0.74 -8.20
N PHE A 108 -24.47 0.45 -7.12
CA PHE A 108 -23.58 1.42 -6.45
C PHE A 108 -22.12 1.18 -6.85
N PRO A 109 -21.37 2.25 -7.21
CA PRO A 109 -21.84 3.57 -7.62
C PRO A 109 -22.54 3.50 -8.99
N PRO A 110 -23.27 4.55 -9.40
CA PRO A 110 -23.88 4.62 -10.72
C PRO A 110 -22.86 4.34 -11.84
N ASP A 111 -23.24 3.53 -12.83
CA ASP A 111 -22.37 3.20 -13.98
C ASP A 111 -22.00 4.42 -14.82
N GLN A 112 -22.86 5.44 -14.81
CA GLN A 112 -22.71 6.68 -15.57
C GLN A 112 -22.68 7.86 -14.61
N CYS A 113 -21.87 8.85 -14.94
CA CYS A 113 -21.86 10.12 -14.24
C CYS A 113 -23.13 10.89 -14.56
N THR A 114 -23.62 11.67 -13.59
CA THR A 114 -24.60 12.71 -13.94
C THR A 114 -23.90 13.81 -14.74
N LYS A 115 -24.68 14.59 -15.50
CA LYS A 115 -24.16 15.73 -16.24
C LYS A 115 -23.45 16.73 -15.31
N GLU A 116 -24.02 16.96 -14.13
CA GLU A 116 -23.46 17.85 -13.12
C GLU A 116 -22.13 17.35 -12.56
N GLN A 117 -22.00 16.03 -12.35
CA GLN A 117 -20.72 15.43 -11.95
C GLN A 117 -19.66 15.60 -13.04
N LEU A 118 -20.03 15.40 -14.30
CA LEU A 118 -19.13 15.61 -15.44
C LEU A 118 -18.70 17.07 -15.53
N ASP A 119 -19.65 18.01 -15.51
CA ASP A 119 -19.38 19.44 -15.61
C ASP A 119 -18.48 19.92 -14.45
N ALA A 120 -18.78 19.52 -13.20
CA ALA A 120 -17.95 19.85 -12.04
C ALA A 120 -16.53 19.27 -12.14
N THR A 121 -16.42 18.04 -12.63
CA THR A 121 -15.13 17.37 -12.86
C THR A 121 -14.31 18.09 -13.93
N LEU A 122 -14.95 18.52 -15.02
CA LEU A 122 -14.32 19.25 -16.12
C LEU A 122 -13.79 20.62 -15.69
N ILE A 123 -14.48 21.33 -14.79
CA ILE A 123 -14.02 22.63 -14.26
C ILE A 123 -12.68 22.51 -13.52
N GLN A 124 -12.41 21.38 -12.87
CA GLN A 124 -11.18 21.17 -12.13
C GLN A 124 -9.97 20.86 -13.02
N LEU A 125 -10.17 20.76 -14.33
CA LEU A 125 -9.14 20.39 -15.27
C LEU A 125 -8.54 21.61 -15.96
N PRO A 126 -7.25 21.53 -16.32
CA PRO A 126 -6.68 22.43 -17.31
C PRO A 126 -7.39 22.28 -18.67
N ASP A 127 -7.54 23.41 -19.35
CA ASP A 127 -8.26 23.50 -20.62
C ASP A 127 -7.53 22.69 -21.70
N SER A 128 -8.25 21.76 -22.35
CA SER A 128 -7.70 20.69 -23.20
C SER A 128 -6.82 21.17 -24.38
N LEU A 129 -6.94 22.45 -24.75
CA LEU A 129 -6.19 23.07 -25.84
C LEU A 129 -4.67 23.13 -25.61
N GLN A 130 -4.19 23.00 -24.36
CA GLN A 130 -2.76 22.99 -24.04
C GLN A 130 -2.11 21.59 -24.08
N CYS A 131 -2.87 20.56 -24.46
CA CYS A 131 -2.49 19.15 -24.33
C CYS A 131 -1.84 18.48 -25.53
N SER A 132 -1.43 19.27 -26.52
CA SER A 132 -0.73 18.78 -27.70
C SER A 132 0.71 18.30 -27.43
N ARG A 133 1.31 18.66 -26.28
CA ARG A 133 2.65 18.21 -25.91
C ARG A 133 2.56 16.96 -25.04
N SER A 134 3.07 15.84 -25.53
CA SER A 134 3.13 14.52 -24.88
C SER A 134 3.87 14.46 -23.53
N TRP A 135 4.44 15.58 -23.08
CA TRP A 135 5.14 15.74 -21.81
C TRP A 135 4.53 16.82 -20.91
N SER A 136 3.43 17.45 -21.34
CA SER A 136 2.70 18.41 -20.52
C SER A 136 2.10 17.63 -19.35
N LYS A 137 2.70 17.77 -18.16
CA LYS A 137 2.10 17.28 -16.92
C LYS A 137 0.70 17.86 -16.75
N ASP A 138 0.48 19.04 -17.32
CA ASP A 138 -0.71 19.91 -17.32
C ASP A 138 -1.91 19.35 -18.08
N CYS A 139 -1.92 18.07 -18.46
CA CYS A 139 -2.94 17.50 -19.33
C CYS A 139 -3.45 16.12 -18.91
N SER A 140 -2.99 15.67 -17.75
CA SER A 140 -3.47 14.48 -17.09
C SER A 140 -3.94 14.86 -15.70
N TYR A 141 -4.81 14.04 -15.11
CA TYR A 141 -5.04 14.07 -13.66
C TYR A 141 -3.75 14.06 -12.87
N ARG A 142 -2.62 13.62 -13.47
CA ARG A 142 -1.28 13.81 -12.95
C ARG A 142 -1.06 15.16 -12.25
N VAL A 143 -1.49 16.31 -12.78
CA VAL A 143 -1.32 17.60 -12.08
C VAL A 143 -1.97 17.58 -10.71
N LYS A 144 -3.24 17.18 -10.67
CA LYS A 144 -4.03 17.11 -9.45
C LYS A 144 -3.64 15.92 -8.57
N THR A 145 -3.02 14.90 -9.15
CA THR A 145 -2.49 13.74 -8.46
C THR A 145 -0.99 13.84 -8.18
N THR A 146 -0.38 15.00 -8.40
CA THR A 146 1.02 15.22 -8.01
C THR A 146 1.15 15.29 -6.49
N GLY A 147 2.35 15.01 -6.01
CA GLY A 147 2.65 15.06 -4.58
C GLY A 147 2.20 13.81 -3.85
N CYS A 148 1.77 14.01 -2.62
CA CYS A 148 1.56 12.98 -1.64
C CYS A 148 0.31 12.15 -1.88
N GLN A 149 0.48 10.87 -2.18
CA GLN A 149 -0.63 9.95 -2.47
C GLN A 149 -0.84 9.02 -1.29
N ASN A 150 -1.54 9.55 -0.28
CA ASN A 150 -1.90 8.85 0.94
C ASN A 150 -3.25 8.13 0.75
N PRO A 151 -3.31 6.79 0.87
CA PRO A 151 -4.57 6.07 0.91
C PRO A 151 -5.20 6.20 2.31
N ILE A 152 -5.36 7.45 2.80
CA ILE A 152 -5.70 7.72 4.20
C ILE A 152 -7.02 7.06 4.60
N LEU A 153 -8.02 7.05 3.70
CA LEU A 153 -9.33 6.50 4.02
C LEU A 153 -9.24 4.99 4.28
N ALA A 154 -8.49 4.25 3.46
CA ALA A 154 -8.27 2.82 3.69
C ALA A 154 -7.45 2.59 4.97
N ARG A 155 -6.44 3.43 5.22
CA ARG A 155 -5.62 3.35 6.43
C ARG A 155 -6.43 3.61 7.71
N GLU A 156 -7.22 4.68 7.74
CA GLU A 156 -8.14 4.99 8.86
C GLU A 156 -9.19 3.89 9.04
N PHE A 157 -9.76 3.40 7.93
CA PHE A 157 -10.76 2.34 7.96
C PHE A 157 -10.21 1.04 8.55
N TYR A 158 -9.01 0.58 8.15
CA TYR A 158 -8.45 -0.65 8.69
C TYR A 158 -7.83 -0.52 10.09
N ALA A 159 -7.36 0.70 10.43
CA ALA A 159 -6.87 1.03 11.77
C ALA A 159 -8.00 1.13 12.80
N SER A 160 -9.22 1.45 12.36
CA SER A 160 -10.37 1.59 13.26
C SER A 160 -10.76 0.25 13.88
N LYS A 161 -10.88 0.23 15.22
CA LYS A 161 -11.42 -0.89 16.00
C LYS A 161 -12.90 -1.16 15.72
N THR A 162 -13.65 -0.16 15.25
CA THR A 162 -15.09 -0.24 14.98
C THR A 162 -15.44 -0.52 13.52
N SER A 163 -14.42 -0.73 12.69
CA SER A 163 -14.58 -0.94 11.26
C SER A 163 -15.39 -2.20 10.95
N SER A 164 -16.33 -2.09 10.01
CA SER A 164 -17.13 -3.21 9.53
C SER A 164 -16.31 -4.35 8.95
N ALA A 165 -15.06 -4.10 8.55
CA ALA A 165 -14.15 -5.14 8.08
C ALA A 165 -13.93 -6.25 9.11
N PHE A 166 -14.25 -5.98 10.38
CA PHE A 166 -13.92 -6.86 11.49
C PHE A 166 -15.06 -7.05 12.50
N ASN A 167 -16.27 -6.59 12.20
CA ASN A 167 -17.44 -6.77 13.09
C ASN A 167 -17.99 -8.21 13.11
N ASN A 168 -17.32 -9.16 12.42
CA ASN A 168 -17.67 -10.57 12.50
C ASN A 168 -17.06 -11.18 13.75
N LYS A 169 -17.83 -12.03 14.45
CA LYS A 169 -17.46 -12.71 15.70
C LYS A 169 -16.16 -13.53 15.63
N ASP A 170 -15.60 -13.69 14.44
CA ASP A 170 -14.28 -14.27 14.19
C ASP A 170 -13.19 -13.20 14.22
N ASP A 171 -13.08 -12.45 15.33
CA ASP A 171 -11.94 -11.56 15.68
C ASP A 171 -10.56 -12.27 15.65
N GLN A 172 -10.56 -13.57 15.36
CA GLN A 172 -9.37 -14.38 15.18
C GLN A 172 -8.70 -14.21 13.81
N GLN A 173 -9.40 -13.71 12.78
CA GLN A 173 -8.78 -13.56 11.47
C GLN A 173 -7.78 -12.40 11.47
N PRO A 174 -6.53 -12.63 11.07
CA PRO A 174 -5.54 -11.57 10.98
C PRO A 174 -5.90 -10.62 9.83
N PHE A 175 -5.55 -9.34 9.99
CA PHE A 175 -5.45 -8.44 8.84
C PHE A 175 -4.36 -8.96 7.90
N ILE A 176 -4.64 -9.01 6.60
CA ILE A 176 -3.70 -9.44 5.56
C ILE A 176 -3.40 -8.28 4.63
N GLY A 177 -2.15 -7.81 4.66
CA GLY A 177 -1.57 -6.87 3.72
C GLY A 177 -0.68 -7.58 2.69
N VAL A 178 -0.68 -7.11 1.45
CA VAL A 178 0.20 -7.59 0.38
C VAL A 178 0.87 -6.40 -0.29
N VAL A 179 2.20 -6.41 -0.35
CA VAL A 179 3.01 -5.40 -1.04
C VAL A 179 3.70 -6.06 -2.22
N LEU A 180 3.44 -5.58 -3.43
CA LEU A 180 4.12 -6.02 -4.65
C LEU A 180 5.06 -4.92 -5.13
N GLY A 181 6.33 -5.27 -5.33
CA GLY A 181 7.34 -4.35 -5.89
C GLY A 181 7.84 -3.37 -4.85
N TRP A 182 8.19 -3.88 -3.67
CA TRP A 182 8.70 -3.06 -2.58
C TRP A 182 9.98 -2.31 -3.00
N ASP A 183 9.97 -0.98 -2.82
CA ASP A 183 11.05 -0.11 -3.31
C ASP A 183 11.93 0.47 -2.18
N GLY A 184 12.05 -0.29 -1.08
CA GLY A 184 12.86 0.13 0.07
C GLY A 184 12.17 1.21 0.89
N ASN A 185 10.86 1.14 1.11
CA ASN A 185 10.09 2.07 1.95
C ASN A 185 9.52 1.35 3.20
N ASP A 186 8.87 2.10 4.08
CA ASP A 186 8.19 1.63 5.30
C ASP A 186 6.73 1.17 5.07
N ILE A 187 6.29 0.97 3.83
CA ILE A 187 4.90 0.52 3.58
C ILE A 187 4.59 -0.84 4.19
N PRO A 188 5.48 -1.86 4.13
CA PRO A 188 5.19 -3.14 4.78
C PRO A 188 4.92 -3.01 6.29
N ILE A 189 5.68 -2.15 6.98
CA ILE A 189 5.52 -1.93 8.42
C ILE A 189 4.35 -0.99 8.73
N ASP A 190 4.03 -0.02 7.86
CA ASP A 190 2.80 0.78 7.96
C ASP A 190 1.55 -0.08 7.81
N MET A 191 1.56 -1.09 6.92
CA MET A 191 0.45 -2.05 6.81
C MET A 191 0.27 -2.87 8.08
N LEU A 192 1.35 -3.29 8.74
CA LEU A 192 1.28 -3.95 10.05
C LEU A 192 0.71 -3.01 11.11
N TYR A 193 1.19 -1.78 11.15
CA TYR A 193 0.70 -0.76 12.09
C TYR A 193 -0.80 -0.48 11.90
N VAL A 194 -1.25 -0.26 10.67
CA VAL A 194 -2.65 -0.06 10.32
C VAL A 194 -3.49 -1.31 10.65
N GLY A 195 -3.08 -2.48 10.15
CA GLY A 195 -3.85 -3.71 10.27
C GLY A 195 -4.01 -4.22 11.70
N SER A 196 -3.04 -3.91 12.57
CA SER A 196 -3.03 -4.27 13.98
C SER A 196 -3.76 -3.28 14.88
N THR A 197 -4.56 -2.39 14.31
CA THR A 197 -5.28 -1.32 15.02
C THR A 197 -4.34 -0.39 15.79
N LEU A 198 -3.29 0.08 15.10
CA LEU A 198 -2.30 1.03 15.59
C LEU A 198 -1.43 0.48 16.73
N ASN A 199 -0.98 -0.78 16.63
CA ASN A 199 -0.08 -1.36 17.65
C ASN A 199 1.24 -0.57 17.74
N PRO A 200 1.59 0.02 18.90
CA PRO A 200 2.79 0.83 19.08
C PRO A 200 4.09 0.10 18.71
N LYS A 201 4.14 -1.23 18.81
CA LYS A 201 5.27 -2.04 18.36
C LYS A 201 5.68 -1.69 16.92
N TYR A 202 4.70 -1.63 16.02
CA TYR A 202 4.98 -1.35 14.60
C TYR A 202 5.20 0.14 14.33
N GLN A 203 4.69 1.04 15.18
CA GLN A 203 5.01 2.46 15.11
C GLN A 203 6.50 2.71 15.39
N SER A 204 7.04 2.11 16.46
CA SER A 204 8.47 2.19 16.77
C SER A 204 9.33 1.58 15.67
N ALA A 205 8.92 0.42 15.13
CA ALA A 205 9.60 -0.22 13.99
C ALA A 205 9.59 0.67 12.75
N LYS A 206 8.48 1.35 12.45
CA LYS A 206 8.35 2.29 11.34
C LYS A 206 9.36 3.43 11.42
N TYR A 207 9.47 4.10 12.56
CA TYR A 207 10.46 5.18 12.73
C TYR A 207 11.89 4.69 12.52
N LYS A 208 12.23 3.51 13.06
CA LYS A 208 13.58 2.95 12.85
C LYS A 208 13.83 2.54 11.40
N TRP A 209 12.83 2.00 10.72
CA TRP A 209 12.94 1.67 9.29
C TRP A 209 13.19 2.93 8.46
N ASN A 210 12.49 4.04 8.72
CA ASN A 210 12.73 5.31 8.03
C ASN A 210 14.16 5.81 8.25
N GLU A 211 14.66 5.72 9.49
CA GLU A 211 16.05 6.07 9.83
C GLU A 211 17.06 5.19 9.05
N LEU A 212 16.89 3.87 9.06
CA LEU A 212 17.79 2.93 8.37
C LEU A 212 17.75 3.07 6.85
N LEU A 213 16.57 3.34 6.29
CA LEU A 213 16.39 3.51 4.85
C LEU A 213 16.89 4.88 4.35
N ASP A 214 17.40 5.75 5.24
CA ASP A 214 17.75 7.15 4.96
C ASP A 214 16.59 7.87 4.25
N LYS A 215 15.37 7.56 4.69
CA LYS A 215 14.16 8.21 4.21
C LYS A 215 13.74 9.21 5.26
N GLN A 216 13.78 10.48 4.89
CA GLN A 216 13.07 11.50 5.66
C GLN A 216 11.63 11.03 5.82
N ASP A 217 11.06 11.19 7.02
CA ASP A 217 9.69 10.79 7.32
C ASP A 217 8.81 11.20 6.14
N ASP A 218 8.15 10.21 5.53
CA ASP A 218 7.37 10.41 4.33
C ASP A 218 6.22 11.35 4.70
N SER A 219 6.44 12.65 4.48
CA SER A 219 5.51 13.73 4.80
C SER A 219 4.17 13.54 4.11
N CYS A 220 4.13 12.62 3.14
CA CYS A 220 2.94 12.19 2.47
C CYS A 220 2.01 11.29 3.27
N ARG A 221 2.47 10.61 4.32
CA ARG A 221 1.59 9.79 5.16
C ARG A 221 1.22 10.55 6.42
N SER A 222 0.02 11.11 6.40
CA SER A 222 -0.62 11.69 7.59
C SER A 222 -0.70 10.65 8.70
N ASN A 223 -0.49 11.11 9.93
CA ASN A 223 -0.75 10.33 11.13
C ASN A 223 -2.23 9.97 11.19
N ILE A 224 -2.54 8.72 11.50
CA ILE A 224 -3.91 8.28 11.74
C ILE A 224 -4.27 8.77 13.12
N LEU A 225 -5.25 9.67 13.21
CA LEU A 225 -5.77 10.12 14.49
C LEU A 225 -6.60 8.97 15.08
N SER A 226 -6.11 8.39 16.18
CA SER A 226 -6.89 7.43 16.95
C SER A 226 -8.09 8.16 17.55
N SER A 227 -9.27 7.97 16.97
CA SER A 227 -10.52 8.56 17.47
C SER A 227 -10.97 7.97 18.80
N SER A 228 -10.39 6.84 19.22
CA SER A 228 -10.66 6.22 20.51
C SER A 228 -9.64 6.68 21.55
N SER A 229 -10.02 7.67 22.35
CA SER A 229 -9.36 8.03 23.63
C SER A 229 -9.54 6.97 24.72
N SER A 230 -10.16 5.83 24.42
CA SER A 230 -10.30 4.76 25.40
C SER A 230 -8.95 4.10 25.62
N ASN A 231 -8.42 4.23 26.84
CA ASN A 231 -7.25 3.54 27.39
C ASN A 231 -7.39 2.00 27.42
N ASP A 232 -8.21 1.43 26.54
CA ASP A 232 -8.42 -0.01 26.41
C ASP A 232 -7.24 -0.61 25.62
N ALA A 233 -6.12 -0.63 26.32
CA ALA A 233 -4.77 -0.95 25.84
C ALA A 233 -4.55 -2.45 25.61
N THR A 234 -5.59 -3.29 25.68
CA THR A 234 -5.38 -4.72 25.94
C THR A 234 -5.57 -5.63 24.74
N THR A 235 -6.13 -5.16 23.63
CA THR A 235 -6.33 -6.05 22.47
C THR A 235 -5.96 -5.35 21.15
N TYR A 236 -4.76 -5.63 20.67
CA TYR A 236 -4.34 -5.32 19.29
C TYR A 236 -4.70 -6.49 18.38
N ARG A 237 -5.13 -6.18 17.15
CA ARG A 237 -5.41 -7.22 16.16
C ARG A 237 -4.11 -7.87 15.68
N LYS A 238 -4.17 -9.15 15.35
CA LYS A 238 -3.13 -9.81 14.56
C LYS A 238 -3.09 -9.21 13.16
N ALA A 239 -1.90 -8.91 12.66
CA ALA A 239 -1.70 -8.43 11.29
C ALA A 239 -0.54 -9.20 10.68
N GLN A 240 -0.67 -9.51 9.39
CA GLN A 240 0.35 -10.16 8.60
C GLN A 240 0.53 -9.41 7.29
N THR A 241 1.78 -9.21 6.88
CA THR A 241 2.12 -8.55 5.61
C THR A 241 2.98 -9.48 4.76
N TYR A 242 2.55 -9.72 3.53
CA TYR A 242 3.32 -10.42 2.51
C TYR A 242 3.99 -9.41 1.60
N VAL A 243 5.30 -9.54 1.38
CA VAL A 243 6.06 -8.62 0.54
C VAL A 243 6.71 -9.39 -0.57
N VAL A 244 6.29 -9.14 -1.81
CA VAL A 244 6.98 -9.65 -3.01
C VAL A 244 7.89 -8.56 -3.52
N ASN A 245 9.17 -8.71 -3.26
CA ASN A 245 10.23 -7.88 -3.79
C ASN A 245 10.82 -8.55 -5.03
N TRP A 246 11.10 -7.77 -6.07
CA TRP A 246 11.83 -8.27 -7.23
C TRP A 246 13.10 -7.49 -7.48
N ASP A 247 14.09 -8.18 -8.03
CA ASP A 247 15.34 -7.52 -8.41
C ASP A 247 15.06 -6.38 -9.41
N ASN A 248 15.61 -5.20 -9.12
CA ASN A 248 15.45 -3.98 -9.93
C ASN A 248 15.68 -4.31 -11.41
N LEU A 249 14.66 -4.12 -12.25
CA LEU A 249 14.80 -4.34 -13.70
C LEU A 249 15.62 -3.24 -14.37
N SER A 250 15.81 -2.11 -13.68
CA SER A 250 16.65 -1.01 -14.12
C SER A 250 17.91 -0.90 -13.28
N SER A 251 19.05 -1.22 -13.91
CA SER A 251 20.42 -1.09 -13.37
C SER A 251 20.81 0.34 -12.94
N SER A 252 19.94 1.32 -13.11
CA SER A 252 20.21 2.74 -12.84
C SER A 252 19.82 3.19 -11.44
N LYS A 253 19.00 2.43 -10.70
CA LYS A 253 18.61 2.79 -9.34
C LYS A 253 19.37 1.93 -8.34
N LYS A 254 20.03 2.60 -7.38
CA LYS A 254 20.72 1.94 -6.27
C LYS A 254 19.76 0.96 -5.61
N ASN A 255 20.22 -0.27 -5.39
CA ASN A 255 19.56 -1.18 -4.46
C ASN A 255 19.38 -0.43 -3.12
N PRO A 256 18.26 -0.62 -2.42
CA PRO A 256 18.11 -0.05 -1.10
C PRO A 256 19.33 -0.45 -0.25
N ALA A 257 19.83 0.48 0.56
CA ALA A 257 21.03 0.27 1.37
C ALA A 257 20.88 -0.94 2.31
N PHE A 258 19.63 -1.26 2.68
CA PHE A 258 19.26 -2.41 3.47
C PHE A 258 18.32 -3.32 2.69
N ASN A 259 18.57 -4.63 2.77
CA ASN A 259 17.62 -5.60 2.25
C ASN A 259 16.46 -5.80 3.27
N LEU A 260 15.33 -6.32 2.81
CA LEU A 260 14.13 -6.50 3.66
C LEU A 260 14.35 -7.49 4.81
N ILE A 261 15.24 -8.47 4.63
CA ILE A 261 15.58 -9.47 5.64
C ILE A 261 16.38 -8.82 6.77
N ASP A 262 17.30 -7.90 6.46
CA ASP A 262 18.08 -7.15 7.45
C ASP A 262 17.18 -6.23 8.27
N LEU A 263 16.22 -5.56 7.62
CA LEU A 263 15.23 -4.71 8.31
C LEU A 263 14.30 -5.52 9.23
N LYS A 264 13.98 -6.75 8.84
CA LYS A 264 13.17 -7.68 9.64
C LYS A 264 13.93 -8.18 10.87
N ASN A 265 15.23 -8.43 10.73
CA ASN A 265 16.10 -9.01 11.76
C ASN A 265 16.77 -7.96 12.67
N GLN A 266 16.24 -6.74 12.73
CA GLN A 266 16.74 -5.73 13.66
C GLN A 266 16.61 -6.21 15.12
N PRO A 267 17.55 -5.84 16.00
CA PRO A 267 17.56 -6.30 17.39
C PRO A 267 16.36 -5.78 18.21
N ASN A 268 16.07 -6.48 19.32
CA ASN A 268 15.12 -6.08 20.38
C ASN A 268 13.64 -5.98 19.90
N ASP A 269 12.90 -5.00 20.46
CA ASP A 269 11.45 -4.76 20.29
C ASP A 269 11.02 -4.45 18.85
N LEU A 270 11.98 -4.29 17.94
CA LEU A 270 11.79 -3.97 16.53
C LEU A 270 11.81 -5.21 15.64
N LYS A 271 12.11 -6.39 16.22
CA LYS A 271 12.13 -7.64 15.47
C LYS A 271 10.73 -7.97 14.95
N ILE A 272 10.61 -8.01 13.62
CA ILE A 272 9.41 -8.45 12.94
C ILE A 272 9.55 -9.95 12.67
N ASN A 273 8.70 -10.76 13.28
CA ASN A 273 8.79 -12.21 13.13
C ASN A 273 8.13 -12.68 11.82
N ASP A 274 8.29 -13.96 11.49
CA ASP A 274 7.73 -14.55 10.26
C ASP A 274 6.20 -14.61 10.28
N ASN A 275 5.57 -14.59 11.46
CA ASN A 275 4.12 -14.53 11.59
C ASN A 275 3.56 -13.14 11.29
N ASP A 276 4.37 -12.09 11.51
CA ASP A 276 4.02 -10.70 11.21
C ASP A 276 4.34 -10.39 9.73
N MET A 277 5.50 -10.78 9.21
CA MET A 277 5.89 -10.41 7.85
C MET A 277 6.62 -11.52 7.12
N ILE A 278 6.15 -11.84 5.91
CA ILE A 278 6.79 -12.79 5.01
C ILE A 278 7.29 -12.05 3.78
N ALA A 279 8.56 -12.25 3.44
CA ALA A 279 9.23 -11.55 2.35
C ALA A 279 9.70 -12.55 1.31
N TYR A 280 9.29 -12.35 0.06
CA TYR A 280 9.74 -13.09 -1.11
C TYR A 280 10.64 -12.21 -1.94
N LYS A 281 11.78 -12.76 -2.33
CA LYS A 281 12.63 -12.17 -3.37
C LYS A 281 12.49 -12.99 -4.63
N ILE A 282 12.04 -12.38 -5.72
CA ILE A 282 11.81 -13.06 -6.99
C ILE A 282 12.48 -12.35 -8.17
N ASN A 283 12.67 -13.07 -9.26
CA ASN A 283 12.92 -12.46 -10.56
C ASN A 283 11.59 -12.43 -11.34
N THR A 284 11.05 -11.25 -11.62
CA THR A 284 9.74 -11.09 -12.29
C THR A 284 9.68 -11.78 -13.66
N TYR A 285 10.80 -11.82 -14.40
CA TYR A 285 10.83 -12.48 -15.71
C TYR A 285 10.55 -13.97 -15.66
N ASP A 286 10.84 -14.63 -14.53
CA ASP A 286 10.56 -16.05 -14.35
C ASP A 286 9.05 -16.34 -14.26
N TYR A 287 8.22 -15.30 -14.09
CA TYR A 287 6.78 -15.40 -13.90
C TYR A 287 5.97 -14.77 -15.03
N LEU A 288 6.55 -13.90 -15.86
CA LEU A 288 5.84 -13.31 -17.01
C LEU A 288 5.29 -14.39 -17.95
N GLY A 289 4.05 -14.20 -18.41
CA GLY A 289 3.33 -15.18 -19.23
C GLY A 289 2.84 -16.42 -18.47
N LYS A 290 3.09 -16.55 -17.17
CA LYS A 290 2.55 -17.62 -16.33
C LYS A 290 1.32 -17.12 -15.59
N LYS A 291 0.14 -17.45 -16.09
CA LYS A 291 -1.12 -17.07 -15.43
C LYS A 291 -1.15 -17.52 -13.96
N ASP A 292 -1.55 -16.61 -13.07
CA ASP A 292 -1.66 -16.81 -11.61
C ASP A 292 -0.36 -17.20 -10.90
N ALA A 293 0.80 -16.94 -11.52
CA ALA A 293 2.10 -17.26 -10.94
C ALA A 293 2.31 -16.69 -9.54
N PHE A 294 1.96 -15.41 -9.33
CA PHE A 294 2.12 -14.75 -8.04
C PHE A 294 1.08 -15.23 -7.03
N THR A 295 -0.11 -15.59 -7.51
CA THR A 295 -1.11 -16.23 -6.65
C THR A 295 -0.56 -17.54 -6.09
N LYS A 296 0.00 -18.40 -6.94
CA LYS A 296 0.63 -19.66 -6.51
C LYS A 296 1.78 -19.41 -5.55
N LEU A 297 2.66 -18.46 -5.87
CA LEU A 297 3.77 -18.07 -4.99
C LEU A 297 3.30 -17.72 -3.58
N LEU A 298 2.23 -16.92 -3.46
CA LEU A 298 1.66 -16.49 -2.18
C LEU A 298 0.92 -17.62 -1.45
N LEU A 299 0.33 -18.57 -2.18
CA LEU A 299 -0.38 -19.72 -1.61
C LEU A 299 0.56 -20.86 -1.16
N ASP A 300 1.65 -21.09 -1.90
CA ASP A 300 2.51 -22.28 -1.73
C ASP A 300 3.58 -22.08 -0.64
N ASN A 301 4.03 -20.85 -0.39
CA ASN A 301 5.22 -20.58 0.44
C ASN A 301 4.92 -20.09 1.86
N ASP A 302 3.69 -20.20 2.37
CA ASP A 302 3.43 -19.76 3.74
C ASP A 302 4.13 -20.66 4.78
N GLY A 303 4.50 -21.92 4.46
CA GLY A 303 5.25 -22.82 5.35
C GLY A 303 4.53 -23.22 6.65
N SER A 304 3.55 -22.42 7.06
CA SER A 304 2.57 -22.66 8.08
C SER A 304 1.45 -23.50 7.46
N LYS A 305 0.90 -24.44 8.25
CA LYS A 305 -0.33 -25.13 7.87
C LYS A 305 -1.53 -24.17 7.74
N ASN A 306 -1.37 -22.89 8.07
CA ASN A 306 -2.36 -21.84 7.89
C ASN A 306 -2.11 -21.13 6.56
N GLN A 307 -2.13 -21.89 5.46
CA GLN A 307 -2.22 -21.39 4.09
C GLN A 307 -3.04 -20.10 4.08
N LEU A 308 -2.59 -19.08 3.34
CA LEU A 308 -3.43 -17.98 2.90
C LEU A 308 -4.63 -18.64 2.22
N GLN A 309 -5.68 -18.89 3.01
CA GLN A 309 -6.67 -19.88 2.60
C GLN A 309 -7.30 -19.28 1.36
N ARG A 310 -7.68 -20.09 0.38
CA ARG A 310 -8.31 -19.57 -0.87
C ARG A 310 -9.53 -18.66 -0.63
N GLN A 311 -9.99 -18.55 0.60
CA GLN A 311 -11.13 -17.78 1.05
C GLN A 311 -10.78 -16.62 2.02
N GLN A 312 -9.52 -16.48 2.44
CA GLN A 312 -9.15 -15.39 3.34
C GLN A 312 -9.14 -14.04 2.61
N PRO A 313 -9.67 -12.98 3.22
CA PRO A 313 -9.65 -11.66 2.63
C PRO A 313 -8.24 -11.09 2.58
N ILE A 314 -7.85 -10.56 1.42
CA ILE A 314 -6.70 -9.66 1.30
C ILE A 314 -7.23 -8.25 1.49
N HIS A 315 -7.02 -7.72 2.68
CA HIS A 315 -7.60 -6.45 3.08
C HIS A 315 -6.96 -5.30 2.29
N TYR A 316 -5.64 -5.37 2.08
CA TYR A 316 -4.91 -4.29 1.42
C TYR A 316 -3.83 -4.86 0.50
N LEU A 317 -3.99 -4.70 -0.81
CA LEU A 317 -2.96 -4.91 -1.82
C LEU A 317 -2.38 -3.57 -2.30
N ASP A 318 -1.07 -3.35 -2.13
CA ASP A 318 -0.35 -2.17 -2.62
C ASP A 318 0.75 -2.57 -3.62
N MET A 319 0.65 -2.03 -4.82
CA MET A 319 1.66 -2.15 -5.88
C MET A 319 2.44 -0.84 -5.96
N GLN A 320 3.65 -0.83 -5.40
CA GLN A 320 4.43 0.40 -5.21
C GLN A 320 5.31 0.74 -6.40
N ARG A 321 5.86 -0.27 -7.07
CA ARG A 321 6.78 -0.07 -8.18
C ARG A 321 6.65 -1.21 -9.17
N GLY A 322 5.56 -1.21 -9.93
CA GLY A 322 5.44 -2.15 -11.05
C GLY A 322 6.53 -1.95 -12.12
N GLU A 323 7.24 -0.82 -12.14
CA GLU A 323 8.14 -0.45 -13.25
C GLU A 323 7.41 -0.52 -14.61
N GLY A 324 6.11 -0.23 -14.56
CA GLY A 324 5.20 -0.35 -15.68
C GLY A 324 4.60 -1.75 -15.86
N LEU A 325 4.92 -2.73 -15.02
CA LEU A 325 4.35 -4.09 -15.03
C LEU A 325 3.00 -4.19 -14.31
N ASP A 326 2.45 -3.10 -13.75
CA ASP A 326 1.22 -3.13 -12.97
C ASP A 326 0.06 -3.78 -13.74
N TYR A 327 -0.09 -3.42 -15.02
CA TYR A 327 -1.09 -4.00 -15.90
C TYR A 327 -0.91 -5.52 -16.05
N THR A 328 0.29 -6.00 -16.39
CA THR A 328 0.56 -7.44 -16.52
C THR A 328 0.39 -8.18 -15.20
N ILE A 329 0.82 -7.60 -14.08
CA ILE A 329 0.62 -8.21 -12.76
C ILE A 329 -0.87 -8.43 -12.51
N LEU A 330 -1.68 -7.38 -12.66
CA LEU A 330 -3.12 -7.42 -12.38
C LEU A 330 -3.89 -8.35 -13.33
N THR A 331 -3.56 -8.34 -14.62
CA THR A 331 -4.31 -9.10 -15.64
C THR A 331 -3.82 -10.54 -15.82
N GLU A 332 -2.55 -10.83 -15.54
CA GLU A 332 -1.96 -12.15 -15.79
C GLU A 332 -1.50 -12.85 -14.51
N LEU A 333 -0.78 -12.16 -13.61
CA LEU A 333 -0.05 -12.82 -12.52
C LEU A 333 -0.88 -13.03 -11.24
N ILE A 334 -1.88 -12.17 -11.00
CA ILE A 334 -2.75 -12.24 -9.82
C ILE A 334 -4.27 -12.22 -10.09
N PRO A 335 -4.82 -12.59 -11.26
CA PRO A 335 -6.25 -12.45 -11.52
C PRO A 335 -7.11 -13.26 -10.53
N THR A 336 -6.66 -14.44 -10.11
CA THR A 336 -7.38 -15.24 -9.10
C THR A 336 -7.29 -14.60 -7.72
N LEU A 337 -6.13 -14.07 -7.32
CA LEU A 337 -5.95 -13.41 -6.04
C LEU A 337 -6.83 -12.17 -5.90
N LEU A 338 -7.04 -11.45 -7.01
CA LEU A 338 -7.86 -10.25 -7.01
C LEU A 338 -9.27 -10.51 -6.51
N THR A 339 -9.82 -11.74 -6.60
CA THR A 339 -11.11 -12.14 -6.03
C THR A 339 -11.21 -11.97 -4.51
N GLN A 340 -10.06 -11.98 -3.81
CA GLN A 340 -9.98 -11.83 -2.35
C GLN A 340 -9.65 -10.40 -1.93
N VAL A 341 -9.27 -9.52 -2.86
CA VAL A 341 -8.77 -8.18 -2.55
C VAL A 341 -9.94 -7.23 -2.23
N ARG A 342 -9.83 -6.55 -1.08
CA ARG A 342 -10.80 -5.56 -0.60
C ARG A 342 -10.43 -4.15 -1.05
N PHE A 343 -9.17 -3.79 -0.87
CA PHE A 343 -8.61 -2.52 -1.32
C PHE A 343 -7.34 -2.77 -2.13
N LEU A 344 -7.25 -2.10 -3.28
CA LEU A 344 -6.17 -2.23 -4.25
C LEU A 344 -5.59 -0.85 -4.53
N LYS A 345 -4.26 -0.73 -4.53
CA LYS A 345 -3.55 0.47 -4.99
C LYS A 345 -2.49 0.07 -6.02
N PHE A 346 -2.41 0.80 -7.13
CA PHE A 346 -1.42 0.55 -8.18
C PHE A 346 -1.05 1.81 -8.95
N GLU A 347 -0.02 1.70 -9.80
CA GLU A 347 0.46 2.80 -10.63
C GLU A 347 -0.03 2.68 -12.08
N TYR A 348 -0.57 3.77 -12.62
CA TYR A 348 -0.77 3.96 -14.05
C TYR A 348 0.34 4.84 -14.60
N ASN A 349 0.98 4.44 -15.70
CA ASN A 349 2.05 5.22 -16.33
C ASN A 349 2.19 4.86 -17.82
N LYS A 350 3.28 5.29 -18.48
CA LYS A 350 3.58 5.01 -19.90
C LYS A 350 4.68 3.98 -20.13
N GLU A 351 5.25 3.47 -19.05
CA GLU A 351 6.40 2.57 -19.09
C GLU A 351 5.93 1.12 -19.04
N GLY A 352 6.83 0.19 -19.36
CA GLY A 352 6.58 -1.24 -19.25
C GLY A 352 5.34 -1.73 -20.02
N SER A 353 4.54 -2.58 -19.37
CA SER A 353 3.32 -3.17 -19.92
C SER A 353 2.24 -2.14 -20.25
N TRP A 354 2.27 -0.94 -19.67
CA TRP A 354 1.31 0.10 -19.99
C TRP A 354 1.45 0.67 -21.39
N LYS A 355 2.65 0.64 -22.00
CA LYS A 355 2.93 1.28 -23.30
C LYS A 355 1.93 0.92 -24.41
N HIS A 356 1.42 -0.30 -24.39
CA HIS A 356 0.50 -0.82 -25.40
C HIS A 356 -0.90 -1.12 -24.84
N GLN A 357 -1.15 -0.68 -23.62
CA GLN A 357 -2.35 -1.01 -22.88
C GLN A 357 -3.07 0.26 -22.47
N SER A 358 -4.37 0.11 -22.29
CA SER A 358 -5.28 1.20 -22.02
C SER A 358 -5.79 1.07 -20.58
N LEU A 359 -5.88 2.17 -19.84
CA LEU A 359 -6.46 2.15 -18.50
C LEU A 359 -7.91 1.68 -18.55
N ARG A 360 -8.67 2.06 -19.58
CA ARG A 360 -10.03 1.57 -19.84
C ARG A 360 -10.10 0.05 -19.88
N THR A 361 -9.15 -0.58 -20.57
CA THR A 361 -9.09 -2.04 -20.68
C THR A 361 -8.88 -2.68 -19.31
N LEU A 362 -7.93 -2.16 -18.51
CA LEU A 362 -7.73 -2.67 -17.15
C LEU A 362 -8.95 -2.45 -16.26
N LEU A 363 -9.57 -1.27 -16.31
CA LEU A 363 -10.74 -0.97 -15.48
C LEU A 363 -11.94 -1.82 -15.85
N SER A 364 -12.15 -2.09 -17.14
CA SER A 364 -13.16 -3.05 -17.59
C SER A 364 -12.86 -4.43 -17.03
N PHE A 365 -11.60 -4.88 -17.08
CA PHE A 365 -11.19 -6.14 -16.48
C PHE A 365 -11.49 -6.18 -14.96
N LEU A 366 -11.05 -5.17 -14.21
CA LEU A 366 -11.26 -5.06 -12.76
C LEU A 366 -12.74 -4.91 -12.34
N LYS A 367 -13.60 -4.41 -13.24
CA LYS A 367 -15.02 -4.19 -12.98
C LYS A 367 -15.90 -5.37 -13.40
N ASN A 368 -15.61 -5.97 -14.55
CA ASN A 368 -16.53 -6.89 -15.23
C ASN A 368 -15.98 -8.32 -15.37
N ASP A 369 -14.65 -8.50 -15.48
CA ASP A 369 -14.08 -9.81 -15.86
C ASP A 369 -13.64 -10.64 -14.65
N ILE A 370 -13.53 -10.03 -13.47
CA ILE A 370 -13.24 -10.74 -12.23
C ILE A 370 -14.58 -11.22 -11.66
N GLU A 371 -14.85 -12.52 -11.82
CA GLU A 371 -16.13 -13.21 -11.57
C GLU A 371 -16.79 -12.89 -10.21
N SER A 372 -16.03 -12.38 -9.23
CA SER A 372 -16.52 -12.06 -7.89
C SER A 372 -16.20 -10.63 -7.41
N ASN A 373 -15.53 -9.81 -8.22
CA ASN A 373 -15.13 -8.46 -7.80
C ASN A 373 -15.43 -7.41 -8.85
N SER A 374 -16.22 -6.43 -8.42
CA SER A 374 -16.39 -5.17 -9.12
C SER A 374 -15.62 -4.11 -8.34
N PHE A 375 -14.47 -3.69 -8.85
CA PHE A 375 -13.72 -2.60 -8.24
C PHE A 375 -14.27 -1.23 -8.63
N ILE A 376 -14.31 -0.32 -7.67
CA ILE A 376 -14.55 1.11 -7.88
C ILE A 376 -13.21 1.82 -7.72
N CYS A 377 -12.72 2.42 -8.80
CA CYS A 377 -11.39 3.02 -8.82
C CYS A 377 -11.44 4.54 -8.80
N TYR A 378 -10.42 5.15 -8.22
CA TYR A 378 -10.27 6.58 -8.03
C TYR A 378 -8.83 6.99 -8.33
N TRP A 379 -8.66 8.12 -9.00
CA TRP A 379 -7.41 8.86 -8.98
C TRP A 379 -7.21 9.42 -7.59
N SER A 380 -6.03 9.20 -7.01
CA SER A 380 -5.68 9.79 -5.72
C SER A 380 -4.70 10.93 -5.89
N GLY A 381 -5.00 12.08 -5.29
CA GLY A 381 -4.13 13.24 -5.39
C GLY A 381 -4.08 14.10 -4.14
N SER A 382 -3.01 14.89 -4.08
CA SER A 382 -2.82 15.91 -3.07
C SER A 382 -3.28 17.25 -3.61
N ASN A 383 -3.91 18.07 -2.77
CA ASN A 383 -4.05 19.48 -3.09
C ASN A 383 -2.69 20.16 -2.84
N SER A 384 -1.80 20.08 -3.84
CA SER A 384 -0.40 20.56 -3.73
C SER A 384 -0.25 22.03 -3.35
N ASN A 385 -1.32 22.81 -3.42
CA ASN A 385 -1.29 24.26 -3.22
C ASN A 385 -1.64 24.68 -1.79
N THR A 386 -2.06 23.74 -0.94
CA THR A 386 -2.39 24.03 0.45
C THR A 386 -1.34 23.44 1.37
N LEU A 387 -0.66 24.31 2.15
CA LEU A 387 0.17 23.91 3.29
C LEU A 387 -0.61 23.13 4.36
N SER A 388 -1.95 23.08 4.25
CA SER A 388 -2.84 22.29 5.07
C SER A 388 -2.64 20.80 4.80
N THR A 389 -2.08 20.08 5.77
CA THR A 389 -1.92 18.61 5.73
C THR A 389 -3.23 17.85 5.93
N THR A 390 -4.32 18.53 6.31
CA THR A 390 -5.61 17.89 6.62
C THR A 390 -6.49 17.68 5.39
N ASP A 391 -6.30 18.45 4.31
CA ASP A 391 -7.16 18.39 3.11
C ASP A 391 -6.54 17.65 1.91
N ASN A 392 -5.37 17.03 2.10
CA ASN A 392 -4.53 16.47 1.03
C ASN A 392 -4.98 15.13 0.44
N ASN A 393 -6.26 14.79 0.51
CA ASN A 393 -6.76 13.45 0.16
C ASN A 393 -7.88 13.51 -0.88
N SER A 394 -7.67 14.28 -1.95
CA SER A 394 -8.68 14.41 -2.99
C SER A 394 -8.78 13.13 -3.82
N LEU A 395 -10.02 12.74 -4.13
CA LEU A 395 -10.31 11.57 -4.95
C LEU A 395 -11.14 12.00 -6.15
N TRP A 396 -10.79 11.48 -7.33
CA TRP A 396 -11.60 11.62 -8.54
C TRP A 396 -11.98 10.22 -9.01
N ARG A 397 -13.28 9.88 -8.95
CA ARG A 397 -13.76 8.57 -9.37
C ARG A 397 -13.41 8.32 -10.84
N ILE A 398 -12.92 7.14 -11.17
CA ILE A 398 -12.64 6.78 -12.56
C ILE A 398 -13.85 6.05 -13.11
N THR A 399 -14.47 6.62 -14.13
CA THR A 399 -15.69 6.09 -14.76
C THR A 399 -15.58 6.14 -16.27
N ASP A 400 -16.41 5.37 -16.96
CA ASP A 400 -16.44 5.34 -18.43
C ASP A 400 -16.92 6.65 -19.07
N CYS A 401 -17.57 7.52 -18.28
CA CYS A 401 -18.21 8.74 -18.78
C CYS A 401 -17.18 9.78 -19.27
N PHE A 402 -15.97 9.77 -18.70
CA PHE A 402 -14.95 10.77 -19.01
C PHE A 402 -13.56 10.21 -19.20
N LEU A 403 -13.37 8.90 -19.06
CA LEU A 403 -12.06 8.24 -19.16
C LEU A 403 -11.30 8.57 -20.45
N ASN A 404 -12.00 8.77 -21.57
CA ASN A 404 -11.38 9.18 -22.85
C ASN A 404 -10.58 10.49 -22.74
N HIS A 405 -10.96 11.38 -21.84
CA HIS A 405 -10.25 12.63 -21.59
C HIS A 405 -9.00 12.43 -20.71
N TYR A 406 -8.90 11.30 -20.00
CA TYR A 406 -7.90 11.06 -18.94
C TYR A 406 -6.99 9.87 -19.18
N GLU A 407 -7.22 9.09 -20.23
CA GLU A 407 -6.41 7.93 -20.58
C GLU A 407 -5.01 8.32 -21.10
N GLN A 408 -4.59 9.57 -20.95
CA GLN A 408 -3.19 9.95 -21.19
C GLN A 408 -2.30 9.18 -20.23
N GLN A 409 -1.45 8.30 -20.78
CA GLN A 409 -0.47 7.49 -20.06
C GLN A 409 0.58 8.38 -19.38
N GLN A 410 0.20 8.94 -18.25
CA GLN A 410 1.06 9.73 -17.39
C GLN A 410 1.05 9.09 -16.01
N TYR A 411 2.14 9.27 -15.28
CA TYR A 411 2.26 8.70 -13.94
C TYR A 411 1.14 9.21 -13.04
N ALA A 412 0.33 8.29 -12.52
CA ALA A 412 -0.70 8.55 -11.53
C ALA A 412 -0.91 7.29 -10.68
N ARG A 413 -1.38 7.47 -9.44
CA ARG A 413 -1.78 6.33 -8.59
C ARG A 413 -3.27 6.21 -8.54
N ILE A 414 -3.69 4.96 -8.65
CA ILE A 414 -5.08 4.56 -8.64
C ILE A 414 -5.32 3.79 -7.35
N GLN A 415 -6.41 4.12 -6.68
CA GLN A 415 -6.90 3.42 -5.52
C GLN A 415 -8.27 2.84 -5.88
N CYS A 416 -8.46 1.56 -5.63
CA CYS A 416 -9.71 0.87 -5.88
C CYS A 416 -10.20 0.17 -4.62
N VAL A 417 -11.51 0.09 -4.49
CA VAL A 417 -12.18 -0.65 -3.42
C VAL A 417 -13.20 -1.60 -4.04
N SER A 418 -13.26 -2.83 -3.53
CA SER A 418 -14.24 -3.81 -4.00
C SER A 418 -15.63 -3.39 -3.56
N SER A 419 -16.59 -3.42 -4.49
CA SER A 419 -18.02 -3.16 -4.21
C SER A 419 -18.82 -4.42 -3.89
N THR A 420 -18.24 -5.60 -4.09
CA THR A 420 -18.91 -6.90 -3.86
C THR A 420 -18.71 -7.40 -2.42
N HIS A 421 -17.66 -6.94 -1.75
CA HIS A 421 -17.33 -7.30 -0.39
C HIS A 421 -18.05 -6.42 0.64
N ASN A 422 -19.03 -6.99 1.33
CA ASN A 422 -19.85 -6.28 2.31
C ASN A 422 -19.03 -5.66 3.46
N ASP A 423 -17.96 -6.33 3.86
CA ASP A 423 -17.08 -5.93 4.96
C ASP A 423 -16.35 -4.61 4.69
N VAL A 424 -16.17 -4.22 3.41
CA VAL A 424 -15.58 -2.93 3.00
C VAL A 424 -16.55 -1.97 2.33
N LYS A 425 -17.86 -2.25 2.40
CA LYS A 425 -18.90 -1.36 1.85
C LYS A 425 -18.84 0.05 2.45
N GLN A 426 -18.54 0.17 3.74
CA GLN A 426 -18.38 1.47 4.39
C GLN A 426 -17.19 2.26 3.84
N LEU A 427 -16.06 1.60 3.56
CA LEU A 427 -14.91 2.24 2.90
C LEU A 427 -15.30 2.74 1.51
N ALA A 428 -16.02 1.94 0.72
CA ALA A 428 -16.49 2.35 -0.60
C ALA A 428 -17.40 3.59 -0.54
N LEU A 429 -18.30 3.66 0.44
CA LEU A 429 -19.14 4.83 0.68
C LEU A 429 -18.31 6.07 1.08
N GLN A 430 -17.31 5.91 1.95
CA GLN A 430 -16.42 7.00 2.35
C GLN A 430 -15.59 7.54 1.17
N MET A 431 -15.08 6.66 0.31
CA MET A 431 -14.35 7.05 -0.90
C MET A 431 -15.25 7.80 -1.89
N GLU A 432 -16.49 7.35 -2.10
CA GLU A 432 -17.47 8.04 -2.94
C GLU A 432 -17.84 9.40 -2.36
N GLN A 433 -18.09 9.49 -1.05
CA GLN A 433 -18.35 10.76 -0.38
C GLN A 433 -17.17 11.73 -0.51
N LYS A 434 -15.93 11.23 -0.40
CA LYS A 434 -14.74 12.06 -0.60
C LYS A 434 -14.64 12.54 -2.04
N PHE A 435 -14.98 11.72 -3.03
CA PHE A 435 -15.07 12.13 -4.42
C PHE A 435 -16.11 13.26 -4.62
N LEU A 436 -17.34 13.08 -4.12
CA LEU A 436 -18.38 14.10 -4.22
C LEU A 436 -17.93 15.41 -3.55
N HIS A 437 -17.30 15.31 -2.37
CA HIS A 437 -16.72 16.47 -1.71
C HIS A 437 -15.65 17.15 -2.56
N THR A 438 -14.73 16.38 -3.14
CA THR A 438 -13.68 16.87 -4.04
C THR A 438 -14.28 17.65 -5.21
N ILE A 439 -15.30 17.14 -5.90
CA ILE A 439 -15.86 17.81 -7.09
C ILE A 439 -16.74 19.03 -6.78
N TYR A 440 -17.36 19.10 -5.59
CA TYR A 440 -18.27 20.20 -5.25
C TYR A 440 -17.66 21.30 -4.37
N HIS A 441 -16.55 21.03 -3.68
CA HIS A 441 -15.96 21.98 -2.73
C HIS A 441 -14.57 22.50 -3.12
N ILE A 442 -13.88 21.86 -4.06
CA ILE A 442 -12.62 22.39 -4.60
C ILE A 442 -12.98 23.28 -5.80
N LYS A 443 -13.01 24.59 -5.56
CA LYS A 443 -13.17 25.61 -6.59
C LYS A 443 -11.83 26.05 -7.16
#